data_AF-A0A7K4FA74-F1
#
_entry.id   AF-A0A7K4FA74-F1
#
_cell.length_a   1.000
_cell.length_b   1.000
_cell.length_c   1.000
_cell.angle_alpha   90.00
_cell.angle_beta   90.00
_cell.angle_gamma   90.00
#
_symmetry.space_group_name_H-M   'P 1'
#
loop_
_entity.id
_entity.type
_entity.pdbx_description
1 polymer ?
#
loop_
_entity_poly.entity_id
_entity_poly.type
_entity_poly.pdbx_seq_one_letter_code
_entity_poly.pdbx_strand_id
1 'polypeptide(L)'
;MLEPKPKAEPISSYADFVDPKKDPIYYVERYYSEPTYKSWFDRNYPGQTIENAVGYTGNTKNIKSKVQEIIEKEIIPQAQASTLVESGEKLDNSSDIAQISLAVASLGILFGAVYGVKRQVDNNSKQILINKDTIRKKFIHPFLGSSPLEIIEIRLAKGEITLDEFELLKAKLD
;
A
#
# COMPACT_ATOMS: atom_id res chain seq x y z
N MET A 1 31.04 40.15 28.61
CA MET A 1 29.93 39.86 27.67
C MET A 1 29.95 38.38 27.38
N LEU A 2 29.06 37.61 27.99
CA LEU A 2 28.83 36.21 27.60
C LEU A 2 27.79 36.24 26.49
N GLU A 3 28.16 35.78 25.30
CA GLU A 3 27.21 35.57 24.21
C GLU A 3 26.15 34.55 24.64
N PRO A 4 24.86 34.77 24.34
CA PRO A 4 23.84 33.78 24.66
C PRO A 4 24.03 32.54 23.79
N LYS A 5 24.27 31.42 24.45
CA LYS A 5 24.33 30.07 23.87
C LYS A 5 23.06 29.82 23.04
N PRO A 6 23.15 29.30 21.79
CA PRO A 6 21.96 29.04 20.99
C PRO A 6 21.11 27.99 21.72
N LYS A 7 19.85 28.36 21.98
CA LYS A 7 18.84 27.50 22.59
C LYS A 7 18.54 26.39 21.59
N ALA A 8 18.97 25.16 21.87
CA ALA A 8 18.62 24.00 21.07
C ALA A 8 17.10 23.84 21.10
N GLU A 9 16.43 24.17 20.00
CA GLU A 9 15.01 23.90 19.80
C GLU A 9 14.82 22.38 19.68
N PRO A 10 13.76 21.81 20.29
CA PRO A 10 13.50 20.39 20.15
C PRO A 10 13.22 20.11 18.67
N ILE A 11 14.06 19.28 18.05
CA ILE A 11 13.88 18.82 16.67
C ILE A 11 12.59 18.01 16.66
N SER A 12 11.47 18.67 16.33
CA SER A 12 10.18 18.03 16.17
C SER A 12 10.29 17.08 14.98
N SER A 13 10.34 15.77 15.24
CA SER A 13 10.55 14.75 14.20
C SER A 13 9.30 14.48 13.36
N TYR A 14 8.43 15.48 13.19
CA TYR A 14 7.15 15.40 12.51
C TYR A 14 7.13 16.36 11.33
N ALA A 15 6.43 16.00 10.26
CA ALA A 15 6.27 16.87 9.10
C ALA A 15 5.46 18.13 9.47
N ASP A 16 5.74 19.26 8.81
CA ASP A 16 5.22 20.59 9.16
C ASP A 16 3.68 20.70 9.16
N PHE A 17 2.97 19.80 8.47
CA PHE A 17 1.51 19.80 8.42
C PHE A 17 0.83 19.15 9.64
N VAL A 18 1.62 18.53 10.52
CA VAL A 18 1.11 17.79 11.68
C VAL A 18 0.78 18.77 12.79
N ASP A 19 -0.52 18.93 13.09
CA ASP A 19 -0.98 19.62 14.30
C ASP A 19 -0.71 18.72 15.52
N PRO A 20 0.13 19.16 16.49
CA PRO A 20 0.45 18.41 17.71
C PRO A 20 -0.76 18.11 18.61
N LYS A 21 -1.87 18.83 18.43
CA LYS A 21 -3.10 18.63 19.20
C LYS A 21 -3.97 17.49 18.67
N LYS A 22 -3.66 16.97 17.48
CA LYS A 22 -4.40 15.85 16.86
C LYS A 22 -3.61 14.57 17.00
N ASP A 23 -4.33 13.46 17.22
CA ASP A 23 -3.74 12.14 17.30
C ASP A 23 -3.12 11.76 15.94
N PRO A 24 -1.88 11.23 15.88
CA PRO A 24 -1.27 10.70 14.66
C PRO A 24 -2.20 9.78 13.83
N ILE A 25 -3.07 8.99 14.49
CA ILE A 25 -4.01 8.10 13.79
C ILE A 25 -5.00 8.85 12.89
N TYR A 26 -5.42 10.06 13.29
CA TYR A 26 -6.34 10.89 12.52
C TYR A 26 -5.81 11.16 11.12
N TYR A 27 -4.50 11.44 10.99
CA TYR A 27 -3.87 11.71 9.71
C TYR A 27 -3.71 10.46 8.85
N VAL A 28 -3.45 9.32 9.49
CA VAL A 28 -3.36 8.02 8.81
C VAL A 28 -4.72 7.63 8.25
N GLU A 29 -5.78 7.71 9.05
CA GLU A 29 -7.15 7.45 8.60
C GLU A 29 -7.52 8.36 7.44
N ARG A 30 -7.26 9.67 7.59
CA ARG A 30 -7.52 10.66 6.54
C ARG A 30 -6.79 10.36 5.24
N TYR A 31 -5.55 9.92 5.31
CA TYR A 31 -4.76 9.53 4.14
C TYR A 31 -5.36 8.35 3.37
N TYR A 32 -5.94 7.38 4.07
CA TYR A 32 -6.58 6.22 3.43
C TYR A 32 -8.06 6.45 3.07
N SER A 33 -8.73 7.43 3.66
CA SER A 33 -10.15 7.71 3.43
C SER A 33 -10.43 8.86 2.45
N GLU A 34 -9.56 9.88 2.36
CA GLU A 34 -9.75 11.08 1.54
C GLU A 34 -8.78 11.11 0.34
N PRO A 35 -9.25 10.81 -0.90
CA PRO A 35 -8.38 10.77 -2.08
C PRO A 35 -7.66 12.10 -2.38
N THR A 36 -8.31 13.23 -2.08
CA THR A 36 -7.76 14.57 -2.26
C THR A 36 -6.61 14.84 -1.30
N TYR A 37 -6.76 14.44 -0.03
CA TYR A 37 -5.72 14.54 0.98
C TYR A 37 -4.53 13.63 0.66
N LYS A 38 -4.79 12.39 0.23
CA LYS A 38 -3.75 11.46 -0.24
C LYS A 38 -2.94 12.07 -1.38
N SER A 39 -3.64 12.58 -2.41
CA SER A 39 -2.99 13.17 -3.59
C SER A 39 -2.15 14.41 -3.23
N TRP A 40 -2.59 15.19 -2.24
CA TRP A 40 -1.82 16.31 -1.71
C TRP A 40 -0.58 15.81 -0.97
N PHE A 41 -0.69 14.81 -0.08
CA PHE A 41 0.45 14.28 0.66
C PHE A 41 1.51 13.68 -0.29
N ASP A 42 1.10 12.84 -1.23
CA ASP A 42 1.99 12.19 -2.20
C ASP A 42 2.83 13.20 -3.02
N ARG A 43 2.26 14.38 -3.31
CA ARG A 43 2.95 15.45 -4.05
C ARG A 43 3.93 16.25 -3.18
N ASN A 44 3.58 16.52 -1.93
CA ASN A 44 4.35 17.40 -1.06
C ASN A 44 5.43 16.66 -0.25
N TYR A 45 5.27 15.36 -0.03
CA TYR A 45 6.19 14.53 0.76
C TYR A 45 6.63 13.27 -0.01
N PRO A 46 7.26 13.43 -1.18
CA PRO A 46 7.69 12.29 -1.99
C PRO A 46 8.70 11.42 -1.23
N GLY A 47 8.49 10.10 -1.24
CA GLY A 47 9.37 9.14 -0.57
C GLY A 47 9.17 9.02 0.95
N GLN A 48 8.22 9.76 1.53
CA GLN A 48 7.81 9.58 2.92
C GLN A 48 6.49 8.81 3.00
N THR A 49 6.34 7.99 4.04
CA THR A 49 5.05 7.35 4.36
C THR A 49 4.29 8.23 5.35
N ILE A 50 2.95 8.19 5.31
CA ILE A 50 2.11 8.99 6.20
C ILE A 50 2.40 8.65 7.66
N GLU A 51 2.62 7.37 7.97
CA GLU A 51 2.88 6.87 9.32
C GLU A 51 4.17 7.45 9.89
N ASN A 52 5.24 7.54 9.09
CA ASN A 52 6.49 8.13 9.51
C ASN A 52 6.37 9.66 9.65
N ALA A 53 5.71 10.32 8.70
CA ALA A 53 5.54 11.77 8.70
C ALA A 53 4.79 12.29 9.93
N VAL A 54 3.84 11.51 10.44
CA VAL A 54 3.05 11.85 11.64
C VAL A 54 3.52 11.13 12.90
N GLY A 55 4.60 10.35 12.80
CA GLY A 55 5.13 9.48 13.86
C GLY A 55 4.09 8.55 14.48
N TYR A 56 3.18 8.04 13.64
CA TYR A 56 2.24 7.00 14.03
C TYR A 56 2.98 5.68 14.18
N THR A 57 3.29 5.31 15.41
CA THR A 57 3.87 4.00 15.72
C THR A 57 2.81 2.90 15.80
N GLY A 58 1.50 3.20 15.70
CA GLY A 58 0.42 2.24 15.91
C GLY A 58 0.49 1.48 17.24
N ASN A 59 -0.23 0.36 17.33
CA ASN A 59 -0.20 -0.56 18.49
C ASN A 59 1.16 -1.29 18.68
N THR A 60 2.20 -0.90 17.94
CA THR A 60 3.52 -1.54 18.01
C THR A 60 4.15 -1.43 19.39
N LYS A 61 3.76 -0.46 20.22
CA LYS A 61 4.23 -0.36 21.61
C LYS A 61 3.69 -1.50 22.48
N ASN A 62 2.40 -1.83 22.34
CA ASN A 62 1.79 -2.98 23.02
C ASN A 62 2.32 -4.30 22.46
N ILE A 63 2.47 -4.39 21.13
CA ILE A 63 3.04 -5.58 20.48
C ILE A 63 4.50 -5.74 20.88
N LYS A 64 5.30 -4.67 20.95
CA LYS A 64 6.70 -4.72 21.39
C LYS A 64 6.81 -5.11 22.85
N SER A 65 5.97 -4.57 23.74
CA SER A 65 5.92 -5.00 25.14
C SER A 65 5.48 -6.45 25.28
N LYS A 66 4.51 -6.90 24.50
CA LYS A 66 4.03 -8.28 24.51
C LYS A 66 5.05 -9.25 23.90
N VAL A 67 5.76 -8.84 22.85
CA VAL A 67 6.88 -9.59 22.26
C VAL A 67 8.05 -9.64 23.23
N GLN A 68 8.36 -8.57 23.96
CA GLN A 68 9.39 -8.58 24.99
C GLN A 68 9.02 -9.53 26.14
N GLU A 69 7.76 -9.52 26.57
CA GLU A 69 7.22 -10.44 27.58
C GLU A 69 7.27 -11.90 27.11
N ILE A 70 6.96 -12.16 25.83
CA ILE A 70 7.08 -13.50 25.21
C ILE A 70 8.55 -13.91 25.13
N ILE A 71 9.46 -13.02 24.73
CA ILE A 71 10.90 -13.30 24.66
C ILE A 71 11.46 -13.65 26.05
N GLU A 72 11.11 -12.89 27.08
CA GLU A 72 11.55 -13.16 28.45
C GLU A 72 10.99 -14.48 29.01
N LYS A 73 9.73 -14.82 28.67
CA LYS A 73 9.08 -16.05 29.12
C LYS A 73 9.46 -17.29 28.33
N GLU A 74 9.81 -17.17 27.06
CA GLU A 74 9.98 -18.30 26.13
C GLU A 74 11.45 -18.53 25.74
N ILE A 75 12.27 -17.49 25.65
CA ILE A 75 13.67 -17.60 25.17
C ILE A 75 14.66 -17.79 26.34
N ILE A 76 14.48 -17.11 27.47
CA ILE A 76 15.43 -17.19 28.60
C ILE A 76 15.43 -18.56 29.30
N PRO A 77 14.29 -19.28 29.46
CA PRO A 77 14.32 -20.64 30.01
C PRO A 77 14.90 -21.69 29.04
N GLN A 78 14.87 -21.45 27.71
CA GLN A 78 15.35 -22.41 26.71
C GLN A 78 16.86 -22.38 26.45
N ALA A 79 17.58 -21.37 26.94
CA ALA A 79 19.05 -21.37 26.88
C ALA A 79 19.68 -22.54 27.67
N GLN A 80 18.93 -23.16 28.59
CA GLN A 80 19.34 -24.39 29.29
C GLN A 80 18.98 -25.68 28.53
N ALA A 81 18.16 -25.61 27.48
CA ALA A 81 17.77 -26.75 26.65
C ALA A 81 18.67 -26.90 25.40
N SER A 82 19.24 -25.80 24.89
CA SER A 82 20.11 -25.84 23.69
C SER A 82 21.51 -26.41 23.96
N THR A 83 21.94 -26.61 25.21
CA THR A 83 23.21 -27.29 25.52
C THR A 83 23.14 -28.81 25.39
N LEU A 84 21.96 -29.38 25.11
CA LEU A 84 21.75 -30.82 24.93
C LEU A 84 21.76 -31.28 23.46
N VAL A 85 21.92 -30.37 22.48
CA VAL A 85 21.83 -30.72 21.06
C VAL A 85 23.20 -30.87 20.38
N GLU A 86 24.31 -30.55 21.05
CA GLU A 86 25.67 -30.69 20.47
C GLU A 86 26.48 -31.88 20.99
N SER A 87 25.86 -32.82 21.72
CA SER A 87 26.50 -34.10 22.03
C SER A 87 25.71 -35.19 21.35
N GLY A 88 26.21 -35.64 20.21
CA GLY A 88 25.57 -36.68 19.42
C GLY A 88 25.32 -37.92 20.25
N GLU A 89 24.07 -38.33 20.35
CA GLU A 89 23.73 -39.72 20.63
C GLU A 89 22.38 -40.08 20.00
N LYS A 90 22.44 -41.18 19.26
CA LYS A 90 21.36 -41.95 18.65
C LYS A 90 20.22 -42.19 19.65
N LEU A 91 18.96 -41.84 19.32
CA LEU A 91 17.81 -42.48 19.99
C LEU A 91 16.54 -42.54 19.12
N ASP A 92 15.79 -43.61 19.34
CA ASP A 92 14.81 -44.29 18.50
C ASP A 92 13.40 -44.06 19.03
N ASN A 93 12.73 -42.95 18.69
CA ASN A 93 11.37 -42.64 19.18
C ASN A 93 10.48 -42.06 18.05
N SER A 94 9.45 -42.80 17.64
CA SER A 94 8.61 -42.54 16.45
C SER A 94 7.59 -41.38 16.58
N SER A 95 7.33 -40.87 17.79
CA SER A 95 6.25 -39.90 18.05
C SER A 95 6.64 -38.43 17.80
N ASP A 96 7.85 -38.02 18.19
CA ASP A 96 8.27 -36.61 18.11
C ASP A 96 8.63 -36.20 16.67
N ILE A 97 9.21 -37.13 15.91
CA ILE A 97 9.45 -36.96 14.46
C ILE A 97 8.12 -36.81 13.71
N ALA A 98 7.09 -37.57 14.10
CA ALA A 98 5.76 -37.47 13.50
C ALA A 98 5.09 -36.13 13.82
N GLN A 99 5.20 -35.63 15.05
CA GLN A 99 4.65 -34.32 15.42
C GLN A 99 5.36 -33.16 14.70
N ILE A 100 6.70 -33.20 14.62
CA ILE A 100 7.48 -32.21 13.88
C ILE A 100 7.15 -32.28 12.38
N SER A 101 7.06 -33.48 11.81
CA SER A 101 6.70 -33.67 10.39
C SER A 101 5.27 -33.19 10.09
N LEU A 102 4.32 -33.41 10.99
CA LEU A 102 2.94 -32.94 10.88
C LEU A 102 2.86 -31.41 10.96
N ALA A 103 3.63 -30.78 11.86
CA ALA A 103 3.70 -29.33 12.00
C ALA A 103 4.27 -28.67 10.72
N VAL A 104 5.36 -29.19 10.17
CA VAL A 104 5.96 -28.67 8.92
C VAL A 104 5.03 -28.85 7.72
N ALA A 105 4.37 -30.00 7.58
CA ALA A 105 3.43 -30.26 6.49
C ALA A 105 2.20 -29.33 6.55
N SER A 106 1.62 -29.13 7.75
CA SER A 106 0.46 -28.25 7.93
C SER A 106 0.76 -26.79 7.56
N LEU A 107 1.96 -26.31 7.91
CA LEU A 107 2.42 -24.96 7.57
C LEU A 107 2.55 -24.77 6.05
N GLY A 108 3.10 -25.77 5.35
CA GLY A 108 3.21 -25.76 3.89
C GLY A 108 1.86 -25.69 3.16
N ILE A 109 0.84 -26.38 3.67
CA ILE A 109 -0.53 -26.35 3.12
C ILE A 109 -1.13 -24.94 3.26
N LEU A 110 -0.99 -24.30 4.43
CA LEU A 110 -1.49 -22.95 4.67
C LEU A 110 -0.80 -21.91 3.77
N PHE A 111 0.53 -21.97 3.65
CA PHE A 111 1.27 -21.08 2.75
C PHE A 111 0.89 -21.30 1.28
N GLY A 112 0.69 -22.54 0.85
CA GLY A 112 0.23 -22.87 -0.50
C GLY A 112 -1.14 -22.27 -0.82
N ALA A 113 -2.10 -22.37 0.12
CA ALA A 113 -3.43 -21.79 -0.04
C ALA A 113 -3.39 -20.24 -0.13
N VAL A 114 -2.66 -19.58 0.76
CA VAL A 114 -2.50 -18.10 0.74
C VAL A 114 -1.82 -17.63 -0.55
N TYR A 115 -0.75 -18.30 -0.96
CA TYR A 115 -0.03 -17.96 -2.20
C TYR A 115 -0.90 -18.16 -3.45
N GLY A 116 -1.71 -19.22 -3.48
CA GLY A 116 -2.67 -19.49 -4.55
C GLY A 116 -3.68 -18.36 -4.73
N VAL A 117 -4.30 -17.91 -3.63
CA VAL A 117 -5.23 -16.78 -3.63
C VAL A 117 -4.56 -15.50 -4.10
N LYS A 118 -3.37 -15.18 -3.57
CA LYS A 118 -2.61 -13.99 -3.98
C LYS A 118 -2.32 -13.99 -5.49
N ARG A 119 -1.86 -15.12 -6.04
CA ARG A 119 -1.57 -15.26 -7.47
C ARG A 119 -2.82 -15.08 -8.33
N GLN A 120 -3.97 -15.57 -7.89
CA GLN A 120 -5.23 -15.39 -8.60
C GLN A 120 -5.71 -13.94 -8.61
N VAL A 121 -5.63 -13.25 -7.46
CA VAL A 121 -5.96 -11.81 -7.36
C VAL A 121 -5.04 -10.97 -8.23
N ASP A 122 -3.74 -11.27 -8.24
CA ASP A 122 -2.76 -10.57 -9.08
C ASP A 122 -3.09 -10.73 -10.58
N ASN A 123 -3.46 -11.94 -11.01
CA ASN A 123 -3.90 -12.19 -12.39
C ASN A 123 -5.19 -11.47 -12.74
N ASN A 124 -6.20 -11.52 -11.86
CA ASN A 124 -7.46 -10.83 -12.07
C ASN A 124 -7.28 -9.32 -12.14
N SER A 125 -6.40 -8.75 -11.30
CA SER A 125 -6.06 -7.32 -11.31
C SER A 125 -5.42 -6.91 -12.64
N LYS A 126 -4.52 -7.73 -13.19
CA LYS A 126 -3.94 -7.49 -14.53
C LYS A 126 -5.00 -7.50 -15.63
N GLN A 127 -5.92 -8.45 -15.60
CA GLN A 127 -7.00 -8.54 -16.59
C GLN A 127 -7.95 -7.33 -16.51
N ILE A 128 -8.28 -6.86 -15.30
CA ILE A 128 -9.08 -5.65 -15.11
C ILE A 128 -8.37 -4.41 -15.67
N LEU A 129 -7.05 -4.29 -15.44
CA LEU A 129 -6.22 -3.23 -16.02
C LEU A 129 -6.26 -3.24 -17.56
N ILE A 130 -6.01 -4.40 -18.18
CA ILE A 130 -6.03 -4.56 -19.65
C ILE A 130 -7.42 -4.24 -20.22
N ASN A 131 -8.48 -4.71 -19.57
CA ASN A 131 -9.86 -4.43 -19.99
C ASN A 131 -10.17 -2.92 -19.90
N LYS A 132 -9.73 -2.23 -18.84
CA LYS A 132 -9.91 -0.78 -18.68
C LYS A 132 -9.20 0.00 -19.79
N ASP A 133 -7.95 -0.34 -20.11
CA ASP A 133 -7.19 0.33 -21.17
C ASP A 133 -7.77 0.04 -22.55
N THR A 134 -8.27 -1.18 -22.78
CA THR A 134 -8.97 -1.54 -24.03
C THR A 134 -10.26 -0.74 -24.19
N ILE A 135 -11.06 -0.60 -23.13
CA ILE A 135 -12.28 0.23 -23.14
C ILE A 135 -11.91 1.70 -23.37
N ARG A 136 -10.92 2.23 -22.65
CA ARG A 136 -10.46 3.62 -22.84
C ARG A 136 -9.99 3.86 -24.27
N LYS A 137 -9.22 2.94 -24.86
CA LYS A 137 -8.76 3.04 -26.24
C LYS A 137 -9.89 2.97 -27.26
N LYS A 138 -10.88 2.10 -27.03
CA LYS A 138 -11.99 1.88 -27.96
C LYS A 138 -13.08 2.96 -27.87
N PHE A 139 -13.32 3.52 -26.69
CA PHE A 139 -14.47 4.38 -26.43
C PHE A 139 -14.11 5.81 -26.00
N ILE A 140 -12.98 6.03 -25.34
CA ILE A 140 -12.62 7.34 -24.75
C ILE A 140 -11.58 8.09 -25.60
N HIS A 141 -10.60 7.39 -26.17
CA HIS A 141 -9.57 7.99 -27.03
C HIS A 141 -10.07 8.77 -28.26
N PRO A 142 -11.22 8.46 -28.92
CA PRO A 142 -11.65 9.30 -30.05
C PRO A 142 -12.07 10.73 -29.66
N PHE A 143 -12.29 11.02 -28.37
CA PHE A 143 -12.87 12.28 -27.92
C PHE A 143 -12.09 13.01 -26.82
N LEU A 144 -11.01 12.41 -26.29
CA LEU A 144 -10.24 12.98 -25.19
C LEU A 144 -9.03 13.77 -25.73
N GLY A 145 -9.16 15.10 -25.77
CA GLY A 145 -8.13 16.01 -26.29
C GLY A 145 -8.34 16.47 -27.73
N SER A 146 -9.37 15.95 -28.42
CA SER A 146 -9.77 16.41 -29.74
C SER A 146 -10.39 17.81 -29.64
N SER A 147 -10.07 18.69 -30.60
CA SER A 147 -10.71 20.01 -30.66
C SER A 147 -12.22 19.85 -30.93
N PRO A 148 -13.08 20.78 -30.48
CA PRO A 148 -14.51 20.64 -30.76
C PRO A 148 -14.83 20.59 -32.27
N LEU A 149 -13.94 21.12 -33.12
CA LEU A 149 -14.02 21.02 -34.59
C LEU A 149 -13.78 19.58 -35.06
N GLU A 150 -12.71 18.93 -34.59
CA GLU A 150 -12.42 17.52 -34.90
C GLU A 150 -13.56 16.58 -34.49
N ILE A 151 -14.24 16.87 -33.37
CA ILE A 151 -15.40 16.09 -32.92
C ILE A 151 -16.54 16.18 -33.94
N ILE A 152 -16.82 17.36 -34.48
CA ILE A 152 -17.91 17.58 -35.44
C ILE A 152 -17.55 16.97 -36.81
N GLU A 153 -16.28 17.05 -37.25
CA GLU A 153 -15.79 16.37 -38.46
C GLU A 153 -15.92 14.85 -38.38
N ILE A 154 -15.54 14.26 -37.25
CA ILE A 154 -15.68 12.81 -37.02
C ILE A 154 -17.15 12.40 -37.10
N ARG A 155 -18.08 13.22 -36.60
CA ARG A 155 -19.52 12.96 -36.67
C ARG A 155 -20.06 13.05 -38.09
N LEU A 156 -19.57 14.00 -38.90
CA LEU A 156 -19.91 14.09 -40.32
C LEU A 156 -19.40 12.86 -41.08
N ALA A 157 -18.14 12.45 -40.86
CA ALA A 157 -17.56 11.27 -41.48
C ALA A 157 -18.26 9.96 -41.10
N LYS A 158 -18.86 9.91 -39.91
CA LYS A 158 -19.68 8.78 -39.44
C LYS A 158 -21.13 8.84 -39.92
N GLY A 159 -21.57 9.94 -40.53
CA GLY A 159 -22.96 10.16 -40.91
C GLY A 159 -23.91 10.38 -39.73
N GLU A 160 -23.40 10.74 -38.56
CA GLU A 160 -24.21 11.10 -37.38
C GLU A 160 -24.85 12.48 -37.53
N ILE A 161 -24.27 13.34 -38.36
CA ILE A 161 -24.77 14.69 -38.70
C ILE A 161 -24.73 14.89 -40.20
N THR A 162 -25.60 15.76 -40.70
CA THR A 162 -25.62 16.20 -42.10
C THR A 162 -24.58 17.28 -42.37
N LEU A 163 -24.29 17.54 -43.65
CA LEU A 163 -23.38 18.61 -44.05
C LEU A 163 -23.87 19.99 -43.60
N ASP A 164 -25.19 20.22 -43.65
CA ASP A 164 -25.81 21.49 -43.21
C ASP A 164 -25.65 21.71 -41.70
N GLU A 165 -25.80 20.64 -40.91
CA GLU A 165 -25.59 20.66 -39.45
C GLU A 165 -24.11 20.88 -39.09
N PHE A 166 -23.20 20.30 -39.88
CA PHE A 166 -21.75 20.52 -39.72
C PHE A 166 -21.39 22.00 -39.87
N GLU A 167 -21.85 22.66 -40.93
CA GLU A 167 -21.57 24.08 -41.18
C GLU A 167 -22.15 24.98 -40.08
N LEU A 168 -23.35 24.68 -39.59
CA LEU A 168 -23.98 25.42 -38.50
C LEU A 168 -23.20 25.28 -37.18
N LEU A 169 -22.72 24.07 -36.87
CA LEU A 169 -21.94 23.81 -35.66
C LEU A 169 -20.53 24.39 -35.75
N LYS A 170 -19.92 24.38 -36.93
CA LYS A 170 -18.61 25.00 -37.20
C LYS A 170 -18.67 26.52 -37.04
N ALA A 171 -19.70 27.18 -37.58
CA ALA A 171 -19.88 28.62 -37.46
C ALA A 171 -20.17 29.11 -36.02
N LYS A 172 -20.60 28.22 -35.12
CA LYS A 172 -20.76 28.51 -33.68
C LYS A 172 -19.48 28.31 -32.86
N LEU A 173 -18.44 27.76 -33.49
CA LEU A 173 -17.18 27.42 -32.86
C LEU A 173 -16.10 28.50 -33.07
N ASP A 174 -16.27 29.33 -34.09
CA ASP A 174 -15.56 30.60 -34.31
C ASP A 174 -16.08 31.70 -33.37
#